data_AF-A0A0Q4I6L7-F1
#
_entry.id   AF-A0A0Q4I6L7-F1
#
_cell.length_a   1.000
_cell.length_b   1.000
_cell.length_c   1.000
_cell.angle_alpha   90.00
_cell.angle_beta   90.00
_cell.angle_gamma   90.00
#
_symmetry.space_group_name_H-M   'P 1'
#
loop_
_entity.id
_entity.type
_entity.pdbx_description
1 polymer ?
#
loop_
_entity_poly.entity_id
_entity_poly.type
_entity_poly.pdbx_seq_one_letter_code
_entity_poly.pdbx_strand_id
1 'polypeptide(L)'
;MGQGAGRLQPGSRGWYAFWSMAVIQGAGMNRMRCIAFLLLMTACGPVDQERVRTLAALEVVPRDDADRRLLVEILRRHALAAGFHVDDVSKKWQEFERTSSLPASFRSSFNVGVWQGTEDEENQMLADDRGHIGRIWITFPKGTGVGRATRFREALIADIDRHWPARHAIPILPTGGLPLAKDLILVGETYRIRPEARQRYLPADRPLL
;
A
#
# COMPACT_ATOMS: atom_id res chain seq x y z
N MET A 1 -31.33 25.26 61.93
CA MET A 1 -30.25 24.64 62.73
C MET A 1 -29.08 24.40 61.77
N GLY A 2 -27.97 25.13 61.73
CA GLY A 2 -27.32 25.97 62.74
C GLY A 2 -26.18 25.19 63.41
N GLN A 3 -24.96 25.76 63.40
CA GLN A 3 -23.67 25.36 64.02
C GLN A 3 -22.69 24.63 63.07
N GLY A 4 -21.41 24.95 62.97
CA GLY A 4 -20.53 25.96 63.62
C GLY A 4 -19.14 25.86 62.95
N ALA A 5 -18.53 26.96 62.52
CA ALA A 5 -17.54 27.77 63.26
C ALA A 5 -16.21 27.06 63.61
N GLY A 6 -15.09 27.59 63.08
CA GLY A 6 -13.73 27.19 63.44
C GLY A 6 -12.67 28.02 62.70
N ARG A 7 -12.15 29.05 63.38
CA ARG A 7 -11.35 30.19 62.89
C ARG A 7 -9.87 30.01 63.24
N LEU A 8 -8.94 30.63 62.48
CA LEU A 8 -7.82 31.53 62.93
C LEU A 8 -6.52 31.44 62.08
N GLN A 9 -6.17 32.59 61.47
CA GLN A 9 -4.82 33.08 61.08
C GLN A 9 -3.96 33.40 62.34
N PRO A 10 -2.62 33.65 62.33
CA PRO A 10 -1.91 34.63 61.46
C PRO A 10 -0.37 34.47 61.22
N GLY A 11 0.20 35.35 60.35
CA GLY A 11 1.42 36.08 60.72
C GLY A 11 2.65 36.08 59.78
N SER A 12 3.24 37.29 59.61
CA SER A 12 4.55 37.68 59.04
C SER A 12 4.71 37.62 57.50
N ARG A 13 4.77 38.72 56.71
CA ARG A 13 5.64 39.92 56.68
C ARG A 13 7.15 39.62 56.70
N GLY A 14 7.82 39.82 55.56
CA GLY A 14 9.18 40.36 55.58
C GLY A 14 10.06 40.21 54.32
N TRP A 15 10.17 41.32 53.57
CA TRP A 15 11.38 41.89 52.96
C TRP A 15 12.06 41.30 51.70
N TYR A 16 12.35 42.25 50.81
CA TYR A 16 13.07 42.22 49.54
C TYR A 16 14.58 41.95 49.68
N ALA A 17 15.19 41.32 48.66
CA ALA A 17 16.46 41.72 48.05
C ALA A 17 16.72 40.84 46.80
N PHE A 18 16.64 41.41 45.60
CA PHE A 18 17.80 41.77 44.78
C PHE A 18 18.69 40.59 44.39
N TRP A 19 18.49 40.07 43.17
CA TRP A 19 19.54 39.42 42.38
C TRP A 19 19.61 40.09 41.02
N SER A 20 20.68 40.87 40.82
CA SER A 20 21.09 41.38 39.52
C SER A 20 21.91 40.32 38.78
N MET A 21 21.59 40.21 37.49
CA MET A 21 22.47 39.93 36.35
C MET A 21 23.38 38.69 36.36
N ALA A 22 23.07 37.79 35.42
CA ALA A 22 24.04 37.43 34.38
C ALA A 22 23.28 37.00 33.10
N VAL A 23 23.16 37.92 32.15
CA VAL A 23 22.86 37.59 30.75
C VAL A 23 24.18 37.15 30.12
N ILE A 24 24.33 35.85 29.89
CA ILE A 24 25.37 35.32 29.00
C ILE A 24 24.70 34.99 27.67
N GLN A 25 24.92 35.86 26.68
CA GLN A 25 24.57 35.64 25.28
C GLN A 25 25.39 34.46 24.74
N GLY A 26 24.74 33.29 24.60
CA GLY A 26 25.28 32.13 23.90
C GLY A 26 24.87 32.12 22.43
N ALA A 27 25.51 32.94 21.59
CA ALA A 27 25.25 33.03 20.15
C ALA A 27 25.77 31.83 19.30
N GLY A 28 26.13 30.69 19.93
CA GLY A 28 26.76 29.55 19.25
C GLY A 28 25.90 28.29 19.11
N MET A 29 24.79 28.17 19.85
CA MET A 29 24.16 26.86 20.11
C MET A 29 22.81 26.62 19.41
N ASN A 30 22.38 27.54 18.54
CA ASN A 30 21.15 27.40 17.76
C ASN A 30 21.38 26.96 16.31
N ARG A 31 22.60 27.12 15.75
CA ARG A 31 22.87 26.72 14.35
C ARG A 31 23.12 25.22 14.20
N MET A 32 23.73 24.57 15.20
CA MET A 32 24.07 23.14 15.11
C MET A 32 22.84 22.23 15.33
N ARG A 33 21.81 22.72 16.02
CA ARG A 33 20.53 22.01 16.22
C ARG A 33 19.62 22.06 14.98
N CYS A 34 19.68 23.13 14.19
CA CYS A 34 18.92 23.23 12.94
C CYS A 34 19.47 22.33 11.82
N ILE A 35 20.78 22.08 11.78
CA ILE A 35 21.41 21.22 10.75
C ILE A 35 21.05 19.74 10.99
N ALA A 36 20.99 19.29 12.24
CA ALA A 36 20.59 17.91 12.57
C ALA A 36 19.13 17.60 12.19
N PHE A 37 18.23 18.58 12.28
CA PHE A 37 16.82 18.43 11.86
C PHE A 37 16.63 18.40 10.34
N LEU A 38 17.46 19.13 9.58
CA LEU A 38 17.41 19.15 8.12
C LEU A 38 17.96 17.86 7.49
N LEU A 39 18.95 17.21 8.11
CA LEU A 39 19.50 15.95 7.63
C LEU A 39 18.52 14.76 7.77
N LEU A 40 17.67 14.76 8.80
CA LEU A 40 16.68 13.70 9.03
C LEU A 40 15.53 13.67 8.00
N MET A 41 15.21 14.81 7.37
CA MET A 41 14.11 14.91 6.40
C MET A 41 14.50 14.44 4.97
N THR A 42 15.77 14.14 4.72
CA THR A 42 16.26 13.71 3.38
C THR A 42 16.31 12.19 3.19
N ALA A 43 16.02 11.41 4.24
CA ALA A 43 16.14 9.95 4.20
C ALA A 43 14.99 9.22 3.48
N CYS A 44 13.87 9.90 3.18
CA CYS A 44 12.85 9.40 2.27
C CYS A 44 13.05 10.05 0.89
N GLY A 45 13.96 9.49 0.09
CA GLY A 45 14.04 9.83 -1.33
C GLY A 45 12.70 9.53 -2.03
N PRO A 46 12.36 10.26 -3.11
CA PRO A 46 11.13 9.99 -3.85
C PRO A 46 11.10 8.54 -4.34
N VAL A 47 9.99 7.84 -4.12
CA VAL A 47 9.78 6.49 -4.67
C VAL A 47 9.85 6.60 -6.19
N ASP A 48 10.79 5.85 -6.78
CA ASP A 48 10.95 5.72 -8.22
C ASP A 48 9.66 5.14 -8.82
N GLN A 49 8.82 6.02 -9.36
CA GLN A 49 7.49 5.70 -9.88
C GLN A 49 7.56 4.68 -11.02
N GLU A 50 8.69 4.61 -11.72
CA GLU A 50 8.88 3.66 -12.81
C GLU A 50 9.02 2.22 -12.29
N ARG A 51 9.50 2.01 -11.05
CA ARG A 51 9.60 0.67 -10.43
C ARG A 51 8.25 0.06 -10.10
N VAL A 52 7.32 0.90 -9.62
CA VAL A 52 5.97 0.46 -9.21
C VAL A 52 4.98 0.44 -10.37
N ARG A 53 5.42 0.82 -11.58
CA ARG A 53 4.60 0.80 -12.79
C ARG A 53 4.12 -0.63 -13.08
N THR A 54 2.81 -0.83 -13.21
CA THR A 54 2.25 -2.14 -13.59
C THR A 54 2.58 -2.44 -15.05
N LEU A 55 3.11 -3.64 -15.31
CA LEU A 55 3.42 -4.14 -16.65
C LEU A 55 2.42 -5.16 -17.17
N ALA A 56 1.79 -5.92 -16.28
CA ALA A 56 0.72 -6.86 -16.61
C ALA A 56 -0.31 -6.89 -15.47
N ALA A 57 -1.58 -7.05 -15.84
CA ALA A 57 -2.65 -7.26 -14.89
C ALA A 57 -3.69 -8.20 -15.49
N LEU A 58 -4.16 -9.15 -14.69
CA LEU A 58 -5.16 -10.11 -15.11
C LEU A 58 -6.13 -10.40 -13.96
N GLU A 59 -7.32 -10.82 -14.30
CA GLU A 59 -8.34 -11.25 -13.36
C GLU A 59 -8.52 -12.77 -13.42
N VAL A 60 -8.48 -13.38 -12.25
CA VAL A 60 -8.87 -14.78 -12.02
C VAL A 60 -10.13 -14.79 -11.16
N VAL A 61 -11.10 -15.63 -11.53
CA VAL A 61 -12.32 -15.84 -10.75
C VAL A 61 -12.32 -17.28 -10.22
N PRO A 62 -11.85 -17.52 -8.99
CA PRO A 62 -11.91 -18.84 -8.36
C PRO A 62 -13.36 -19.30 -8.21
N ARG A 63 -13.64 -20.59 -8.48
CA ARG A 63 -14.98 -21.15 -8.32
C ARG A 63 -15.35 -21.41 -6.87
N ASP A 64 -14.34 -21.76 -6.08
CA ASP A 64 -14.48 -22.14 -4.67
C ASP A 64 -13.16 -21.91 -3.90
N ASP A 65 -13.14 -22.33 -2.63
CA ASP A 65 -11.96 -22.23 -1.77
C ASP A 65 -10.84 -23.18 -2.19
N ALA A 66 -11.14 -24.28 -2.90
CA ALA A 66 -10.10 -25.17 -3.41
C ALA A 66 -9.31 -24.50 -4.54
N ASP A 67 -10.01 -23.82 -5.45
CA ASP A 67 -9.38 -22.99 -6.49
C ASP A 67 -8.53 -21.86 -5.86
N ARG A 68 -9.00 -21.21 -4.79
CA ARG A 68 -8.21 -20.17 -4.08
C ARG A 68 -6.92 -20.75 -3.49
N ARG A 69 -7.00 -21.93 -2.85
CA ARG A 69 -5.81 -22.61 -2.32
C ARG A 69 -4.84 -23.01 -3.42
N LEU A 70 -5.37 -23.53 -4.54
CA LEU A 70 -4.56 -23.88 -5.70
C LEU A 70 -3.85 -22.65 -6.27
N LEU A 71 -4.52 -21.50 -6.35
CA LEU A 71 -3.88 -20.26 -6.78
C LEU A 71 -2.70 -19.94 -5.88
N VAL A 72 -2.88 -19.90 -4.55
CA VAL A 72 -1.78 -19.63 -3.60
C VAL A 72 -0.64 -20.64 -3.74
N GLU A 73 -0.93 -21.92 -3.96
CA GLU A 73 0.09 -22.94 -4.20
C GLU A 73 0.90 -22.69 -5.47
N ILE A 74 0.24 -22.32 -6.57
CA ILE A 74 0.88 -21.90 -7.82
C ILE A 74 1.80 -20.71 -7.54
N LEU A 75 1.31 -19.67 -6.84
CA LEU A 75 2.11 -18.50 -6.48
C LEU A 75 3.37 -18.88 -5.70
N ARG A 76 3.24 -19.74 -4.68
CA ARG A 76 4.37 -20.23 -3.88
C ARG A 76 5.39 -20.99 -4.70
N ARG A 77 4.94 -21.85 -5.60
CA ARG A 77 5.83 -22.67 -6.45
C ARG A 77 6.69 -21.80 -7.36
N HIS A 78 6.07 -20.82 -8.04
CA HIS A 78 6.78 -19.90 -8.94
C HIS A 78 7.66 -18.91 -8.19
N ALA A 79 7.20 -18.40 -7.04
CA ALA A 79 8.00 -17.54 -6.18
C ALA A 79 9.27 -18.25 -5.71
N LEU A 80 9.14 -19.46 -5.17
CA LEU A 80 10.27 -20.27 -4.71
C LEU A 80 11.27 -20.54 -5.86
N ALA A 81 10.78 -20.91 -7.04
CA ALA A 81 11.64 -21.16 -8.21
C ALA A 81 12.40 -19.91 -8.67
N ALA A 82 11.86 -18.72 -8.41
CA ALA A 82 12.51 -17.44 -8.71
C ALA A 82 13.38 -16.90 -7.55
N GLY A 83 13.38 -17.56 -6.39
CA GLY A 83 14.07 -17.07 -5.18
C GLY A 83 13.35 -15.87 -4.53
N PHE A 84 12.01 -15.87 -4.58
CA PHE A 84 11.12 -14.92 -3.94
C PHE A 84 10.34 -15.62 -2.81
N HIS A 85 9.70 -14.84 -1.93
CA HIS A 85 8.77 -15.36 -0.92
C HIS A 85 7.35 -14.88 -1.15
N VAL A 86 6.41 -15.54 -0.48
CA VAL A 86 4.96 -15.28 -0.61
C VAL A 86 4.38 -14.95 0.75
N ASP A 87 3.68 -13.83 0.80
CA ASP A 87 2.96 -13.36 1.97
C ASP A 87 1.46 -13.43 1.71
N ASP A 88 0.81 -14.42 2.33
CA ASP A 88 -0.65 -14.51 2.36
C ASP A 88 -1.17 -13.82 3.63
N VAL A 89 -1.58 -12.56 3.46
CA VAL A 89 -2.10 -11.73 4.54
C VAL A 89 -3.62 -11.70 4.57
N SER A 90 -4.31 -12.54 3.79
CA SER A 90 -5.77 -12.52 3.65
C SER A 90 -6.50 -12.57 5.00
N LYS A 91 -6.10 -13.48 5.90
CA LYS A 91 -6.69 -13.59 7.25
C LYS A 91 -6.36 -12.40 8.14
N LYS A 92 -5.10 -11.93 8.12
CA LYS A 92 -4.65 -10.78 8.92
C LYS A 92 -5.37 -9.51 8.48
N TRP A 93 -5.58 -9.35 7.17
CA TRP A 93 -6.32 -8.25 6.58
C TRP A 93 -7.80 -8.27 6.99
N GLN A 94 -8.47 -9.43 6.91
CA GLN A 94 -9.85 -9.56 7.39
C GLN A 94 -10.01 -9.25 8.89
N GLU A 95 -9.03 -9.63 9.71
CA GLU A 95 -9.06 -9.29 11.14
C GLU A 95 -8.86 -7.78 11.38
N PHE A 96 -7.95 -7.17 10.64
CA PHE A 96 -7.79 -5.71 10.64
C PHE A 96 -9.06 -5.00 10.19
N GLU A 97 -9.77 -5.49 9.18
CA GLU A 97 -11.03 -4.92 8.71
C GLU A 97 -12.13 -4.96 9.78
N ARG A 98 -12.23 -6.03 10.55
CA ARG A 98 -13.24 -6.15 11.63
C ARG A 98 -13.04 -5.11 12.73
N THR A 99 -11.81 -4.71 12.97
CA THR A 99 -11.42 -3.80 14.05
C THR A 99 -11.27 -2.35 13.57
N SER A 100 -11.43 -2.10 12.27
CA SER A 100 -11.20 -0.80 11.64
C SER A 100 -12.47 -0.22 11.00
N SER A 101 -12.60 1.11 10.96
CA SER A 101 -13.69 1.80 10.25
C SER A 101 -13.36 2.05 8.78
N LEU A 102 -12.94 1.01 8.06
CA LEU A 102 -12.57 1.14 6.64
C LEU A 102 -13.81 1.26 5.73
N PRO A 103 -13.74 2.05 4.65
CA PRO A 103 -14.78 2.06 3.63
C PRO A 103 -14.95 0.68 2.98
N ALA A 104 -16.16 0.38 2.47
CA ALA A 104 -16.44 -0.88 1.79
C ALA A 104 -15.52 -1.15 0.59
N SER A 105 -15.00 -0.10 -0.05
CA SER A 105 -14.03 -0.22 -1.16
C SER A 105 -12.67 -0.78 -0.75
N PHE A 106 -12.36 -0.83 0.55
CA PHE A 106 -11.11 -1.42 1.07
C PHE A 106 -11.27 -2.88 1.49
N ARG A 107 -12.51 -3.41 1.45
CA ARG A 107 -12.78 -4.80 1.80
C ARG A 107 -12.08 -5.74 0.84
N SER A 108 -11.47 -6.79 1.37
CA SER A 108 -10.82 -7.86 0.60
C SER A 108 -10.96 -9.21 1.31
N SER A 109 -11.26 -10.25 0.53
CA SER A 109 -11.29 -11.64 0.98
C SER A 109 -10.01 -12.40 0.65
N PHE A 110 -9.20 -11.88 -0.27
CA PHE A 110 -7.95 -12.48 -0.74
C PHE A 110 -6.90 -11.39 -0.92
N ASN A 111 -5.75 -11.53 -0.27
CA ASN A 111 -4.65 -10.57 -0.33
C ASN A 111 -3.32 -11.29 -0.17
N VAL A 112 -2.62 -11.47 -1.28
CA VAL A 112 -1.37 -12.23 -1.37
C VAL A 112 -0.35 -11.43 -2.15
N GLY A 113 0.83 -11.24 -1.57
CA GLY A 113 1.98 -10.61 -2.22
C GLY A 113 3.09 -11.61 -2.51
N VAL A 114 3.85 -11.38 -3.58
CA VAL A 114 5.15 -12.03 -3.83
C VAL A 114 6.22 -10.96 -3.80
N TRP A 115 7.27 -11.21 -3.02
CA TRP A 115 8.27 -10.21 -2.70
C TRP A 115 9.68 -10.74 -2.95
N GLN A 116 10.58 -9.83 -3.30
CA GLN A 116 12.01 -10.07 -3.40
C GLN A 116 12.73 -9.48 -2.19
N GLY A 117 13.67 -10.25 -1.66
CA GLY A 117 14.47 -9.91 -0.49
C GLY A 117 13.84 -10.44 0.79
N THR A 118 14.46 -10.25 1.95
CA THR A 118 13.98 -10.85 3.21
C THR A 118 13.05 -9.94 4.00
N GLU A 119 12.96 -8.67 3.62
CA GLU A 119 12.26 -7.59 4.32
C GLU A 119 11.29 -6.86 3.37
N ASP A 120 10.67 -7.59 2.45
CA ASP A 120 9.71 -7.09 1.45
C ASP A 120 10.22 -5.92 0.61
N GLU A 121 11.51 -5.93 0.27
CA GLU A 121 12.20 -4.81 -0.36
C GLU A 121 11.61 -4.45 -1.73
N GLU A 122 11.11 -5.45 -2.48
CA GLU A 122 10.48 -5.21 -3.77
C GLU A 122 9.33 -6.16 -4.08
N ASN A 123 8.14 -5.59 -4.33
CA ASN A 123 6.98 -6.34 -4.81
C ASN A 123 7.24 -6.85 -6.24
N GLN A 124 7.04 -8.15 -6.45
CA GLN A 124 7.12 -8.81 -7.76
C GLN A 124 5.75 -9.16 -8.32
N MET A 125 4.76 -9.34 -7.45
CA MET A 125 3.35 -9.55 -7.81
C MET A 125 2.45 -9.23 -6.60
N LEU A 126 1.29 -8.64 -6.86
CA LEU A 126 0.20 -8.53 -5.88
C LEU A 126 -1.08 -9.16 -6.44
N ALA A 127 -1.74 -9.99 -5.63
CA ALA A 127 -3.01 -10.63 -5.93
C ALA A 127 -4.04 -10.26 -4.86
N ASP A 128 -5.05 -9.47 -5.22
CA ASP A 128 -6.13 -9.12 -4.29
C ASP A 128 -7.49 -8.93 -4.98
N ASP A 129 -8.56 -8.94 -4.18
CA ASP A 129 -9.94 -8.70 -4.65
C ASP A 129 -10.55 -7.40 -4.09
N ARG A 130 -9.70 -6.42 -3.73
CA ARG A 130 -10.12 -5.21 -3.03
C ARG A 130 -11.06 -4.37 -3.88
N GLY A 131 -12.27 -4.15 -3.36
CA GLY A 131 -13.30 -3.38 -4.08
C GLY A 131 -13.99 -4.14 -5.21
N HIS A 132 -13.69 -5.44 -5.37
CA HIS A 132 -14.32 -6.36 -6.32
C HIS A 132 -14.26 -7.80 -5.80
N ILE A 133 -14.79 -8.01 -4.58
CA ILE A 133 -14.74 -9.27 -3.83
C ILE A 133 -15.09 -10.48 -4.71
N GLY A 134 -14.26 -11.52 -4.63
CA GLY A 134 -14.43 -12.76 -5.40
C GLY A 134 -13.77 -12.76 -6.78
N ARG A 135 -13.30 -11.60 -7.25
CA ARG A 135 -12.54 -11.47 -8.51
C ARG A 135 -11.13 -11.03 -8.17
N ILE A 136 -10.18 -11.97 -8.25
CA ILE A 136 -8.80 -11.72 -7.84
C ILE A 136 -8.06 -11.06 -8.99
N TRP A 137 -7.61 -9.84 -8.77
CA TRP A 137 -6.73 -9.13 -9.68
C TRP A 137 -5.29 -9.45 -9.32
N ILE A 138 -4.55 -9.98 -10.28
CA ILE A 138 -3.14 -10.32 -10.18
C ILE A 138 -2.38 -9.29 -11.00
N THR A 139 -1.48 -8.56 -10.34
CA THR A 139 -0.78 -7.41 -10.90
C THR A 139 0.72 -7.62 -10.78
N PHE A 140 1.44 -7.21 -11.82
CA PHE A 140 2.88 -7.39 -11.92
C PHE A 140 3.55 -6.02 -12.12
N PRO A 141 4.21 -5.46 -11.11
CA PRO A 141 4.99 -4.24 -11.27
C PRO A 141 6.24 -4.50 -12.12
N LYS A 142 6.91 -3.42 -12.54
CA LYS A 142 8.15 -3.49 -13.32
C LYS A 142 9.32 -4.07 -12.51
N GLY A 143 9.48 -3.60 -11.28
CA GLY A 143 10.61 -3.93 -10.42
C GLY A 143 11.97 -3.48 -10.98
N THR A 144 13.04 -3.80 -10.26
CA THR A 144 14.43 -3.46 -10.58
C THR A 144 15.14 -4.58 -11.33
N GLY A 145 14.81 -5.85 -11.02
CA GLY A 145 15.39 -7.04 -11.61
C GLY A 145 14.69 -7.53 -12.88
N VAL A 146 14.71 -6.72 -13.96
CA VAL A 146 13.86 -6.92 -15.16
C VAL A 146 13.89 -8.36 -15.71
N GLY A 147 15.05 -9.01 -15.79
CA GLY A 147 15.15 -10.36 -16.37
C GLY A 147 14.54 -11.47 -15.50
N ARG A 148 14.74 -11.41 -14.18
CA ARG A 148 14.20 -12.43 -13.25
C ARG A 148 12.70 -12.22 -13.05
N ALA A 149 12.29 -10.98 -12.80
CA ALA A 149 10.89 -10.60 -12.66
C ALA A 149 10.07 -10.93 -13.92
N THR A 150 10.64 -10.70 -15.10
CA THR A 150 9.99 -11.05 -16.38
C THR A 150 9.78 -12.56 -16.52
N ARG A 151 10.82 -13.37 -16.28
CA ARG A 151 10.68 -14.84 -16.35
C ARG A 151 9.69 -15.38 -15.33
N PHE A 152 9.70 -14.84 -14.10
CA PHE A 152 8.72 -15.18 -13.07
C PHE A 152 7.29 -14.85 -13.54
N ARG A 153 7.05 -13.62 -14.03
CA ARG A 153 5.75 -13.19 -14.54
C ARG A 153 5.28 -14.10 -15.68
N GLU A 154 6.11 -14.34 -16.69
CA GLU A 154 5.74 -15.14 -17.85
C GLU A 154 5.42 -16.59 -17.47
N ALA A 155 6.26 -17.21 -16.63
CA ALA A 155 6.03 -18.57 -16.16
C ALA A 155 4.76 -18.69 -15.31
N LEU A 156 4.51 -17.71 -14.44
CA LEU A 156 3.32 -17.68 -13.60
C LEU A 156 2.05 -17.47 -14.44
N ILE A 157 2.05 -16.52 -15.38
CA ILE A 157 0.92 -16.29 -16.28
C ILE A 157 0.61 -17.57 -17.09
N ALA A 158 1.64 -18.26 -17.60
CA ALA A 158 1.46 -19.50 -18.34
C ALA A 158 0.88 -20.65 -17.50
N ASP A 159 1.16 -20.71 -16.18
CA ASP A 159 0.53 -21.68 -15.28
C ASP A 159 -0.91 -21.29 -14.92
N ILE A 160 -1.15 -19.99 -14.70
CA ILE A 160 -2.51 -19.46 -14.50
C ILE A 160 -3.38 -19.76 -15.73
N ASP A 161 -2.86 -19.60 -16.95
CA ASP A 161 -3.59 -19.91 -18.19
C ASP A 161 -4.03 -21.37 -18.29
N ARG A 162 -3.22 -22.29 -17.76
CA ARG A 162 -3.56 -23.72 -17.75
C ARG A 162 -4.70 -24.05 -16.79
N HIS A 163 -4.82 -23.32 -15.68
CA HIS A 163 -5.83 -23.56 -14.65
C HIS A 163 -7.08 -22.68 -14.78
N TRP A 164 -6.93 -21.47 -15.33
CA TRP A 164 -7.99 -20.49 -15.57
C TRP A 164 -7.91 -19.97 -17.01
N PRO A 165 -8.23 -20.80 -18.02
CA PRO A 165 -8.17 -20.38 -19.42
C PRO A 165 -9.14 -19.24 -19.76
N ALA A 166 -10.19 -19.06 -18.95
CA ALA A 166 -11.14 -17.96 -19.07
C ALA A 166 -10.73 -16.69 -18.27
N ARG A 167 -9.45 -16.56 -17.88
CA ARG A 167 -8.98 -15.34 -17.20
C ARG A 167 -9.11 -14.11 -18.11
N HIS A 168 -9.29 -12.95 -17.51
CA HIS A 168 -9.46 -11.71 -18.27
C HIS A 168 -8.24 -10.82 -18.13
N ALA A 169 -7.73 -10.26 -19.23
CA ALA A 169 -6.72 -9.21 -19.17
C ALA A 169 -7.36 -7.91 -18.65
N ILE A 170 -6.68 -7.23 -17.74
CA ILE A 170 -7.09 -5.91 -17.22
C ILE A 170 -6.29 -4.84 -17.97
N PRO A 171 -6.95 -3.81 -18.54
CA PRO A 171 -6.25 -2.75 -19.23
C PRO A 171 -5.36 -1.96 -18.25
N ILE A 172 -4.13 -1.69 -18.69
CA ILE A 172 -3.17 -0.87 -17.94
C ILE A 172 -3.20 0.55 -18.53
N LEU A 173 -3.31 1.54 -17.65
CA LEU A 173 -3.30 2.94 -18.05
C LEU A 173 -1.91 3.35 -18.55
N PRO A 174 -1.78 4.43 -19.36
CA PRO A 174 -0.47 4.93 -19.80
C PRO A 174 0.49 5.22 -18.64
N THR A 175 -0.04 5.61 -17.48
CA THR A 175 0.70 5.86 -16.23
C THR A 175 1.20 4.59 -15.54
N GLY A 176 0.78 3.40 -15.99
CA GLY A 176 1.02 2.12 -15.30
C GLY A 176 0.06 1.82 -14.15
N GLY A 177 -0.91 2.69 -13.91
CA GLY A 177 -2.00 2.42 -12.97
C GLY A 177 -3.09 1.53 -13.59
N LEU A 178 -4.02 1.07 -12.76
CA LEU A 178 -5.20 0.33 -13.20
C LEU A 178 -6.46 1.20 -13.09
N PRO A 179 -7.43 1.06 -14.01
CA PRO A 179 -8.76 1.62 -13.82
C PRO A 179 -9.43 1.03 -12.59
N LEU A 180 -10.45 1.70 -12.05
CA LEU A 180 -11.25 1.13 -10.98
C LEU A 180 -12.14 0.02 -11.56
N ALA A 181 -12.36 -1.05 -10.80
CA ALA A 181 -13.19 -2.18 -11.24
C ALA A 181 -14.61 -1.74 -11.68
N LYS A 182 -15.20 -0.76 -11.00
CA LYS A 182 -16.53 -0.21 -11.36
C LYS A 182 -16.57 0.46 -12.73
N ASP A 183 -15.42 0.93 -13.21
CA ASP A 183 -15.27 1.63 -14.48
C ASP A 183 -14.89 0.68 -15.63
N LEU A 184 -14.80 -0.62 -15.36
CA LEU A 184 -14.54 -1.66 -16.35
C LEU A 184 -15.83 -2.38 -16.77
N ILE A 185 -15.87 -2.76 -18.05
CA ILE A 185 -16.88 -3.65 -18.64
C ILE A 185 -16.17 -4.77 -19.39
N LEU A 186 -16.67 -5.99 -19.22
CA LEU A 186 -16.17 -7.14 -19.97
C LEU A 186 -16.77 -7.12 -21.38
N VAL A 187 -15.93 -7.11 -22.41
CA VAL A 187 -16.34 -7.13 -23.82
C VAL A 187 -15.63 -8.30 -24.50
N GLY A 188 -16.35 -9.40 -24.71
CA GLY A 188 -15.73 -10.67 -25.10
C GLY A 188 -14.88 -11.20 -23.94
N GLU A 189 -13.60 -11.43 -24.20
CA GLU A 189 -12.65 -12.00 -23.22
C GLU A 189 -11.79 -10.93 -22.51
N THR A 190 -11.96 -9.64 -22.86
CA THR A 190 -11.12 -8.55 -22.34
C THR A 190 -11.93 -7.46 -21.65
N TYR A 191 -11.33 -6.83 -20.64
CA TYR A 191 -11.90 -5.62 -20.05
C TYR A 191 -11.68 -4.41 -20.96
N ARG A 192 -12.67 -3.52 -20.97
CA ARG A 192 -12.59 -2.16 -21.53
C ARG A 192 -13.06 -1.14 -20.51
N ILE A 193 -12.48 0.05 -20.55
CA ILE A 193 -12.95 1.18 -19.75
C ILE A 193 -14.30 1.64 -20.31
N ARG A 194 -15.30 1.75 -19.43
CA ARG A 194 -16.62 2.30 -19.72
C ARG A 194 -16.49 3.64 -20.45
N PRO A 195 -17.20 3.87 -21.57
CA PRO A 195 -17.08 5.11 -22.34
C PRO A 195 -17.22 6.38 -21.47
N GLU A 196 -18.19 6.39 -20.55
CA GLU A 196 -18.48 7.48 -19.63
C GLU A 196 -17.36 7.75 -18.60
N ALA A 197 -16.53 6.76 -18.30
CA ALA A 197 -15.42 6.88 -17.35
C ALA A 197 -14.09 7.26 -18.03
N ARG A 198 -13.99 7.17 -19.36
CA ARG A 198 -12.72 7.36 -20.09
C ARG A 198 -12.04 8.70 -19.79
N GLN A 199 -12.80 9.79 -19.68
CA GLN A 199 -12.26 11.12 -19.40
C GLN A 199 -11.50 11.21 -18.07
N ARG A 200 -11.76 10.31 -17.11
CA ARG A 200 -11.03 10.25 -15.83
C ARG A 200 -9.60 9.70 -16.00
N TYR A 201 -9.38 8.92 -17.04
CA TYR A 201 -8.16 8.11 -17.23
C TYR A 201 -7.32 8.55 -18.43
N LEU A 202 -7.93 9.30 -19.34
CA LEU A 202 -7.21 9.94 -20.43
C LEU A 202 -6.37 11.08 -19.85
N PRO A 203 -5.05 11.11 -20.10
CA PRO A 203 -4.31 12.37 -20.03
C PRO A 203 -5.01 13.36 -20.96
N ALA A 204 -5.07 14.65 -20.61
CA ALA A 204 -5.74 15.67 -21.41
C ALA A 204 -5.33 15.67 -22.91
N ASP A 205 -4.16 15.09 -23.23
CA ASP A 205 -3.50 15.24 -24.53
C ASP A 205 -3.18 13.91 -25.27
N ARG A 206 -3.74 12.73 -24.90
CA ARG A 206 -3.48 11.48 -25.67
C ARG A 206 -4.68 10.53 -25.80
N PRO A 207 -5.03 10.05 -27.02
CA PRO A 207 -6.04 9.02 -27.23
C PRO A 207 -5.54 7.62 -26.81
N LEU A 208 -6.46 6.77 -26.34
CA LEU A 208 -6.20 5.36 -26.02
C LEU A 208 -6.05 4.56 -27.33
N LEU A 209 -4.96 3.79 -27.45
CA LEU A 209 -4.77 2.74 -28.45
C LEU A 209 -5.55 1.48 -28.05
#